data_AF-A0A1G3YPS3-F1
#
_entry.id   AF-A0A1G3YPS3-F1
#
_cell.length_a   1.000
_cell.length_b   1.000
_cell.length_c   1.000
_cell.angle_alpha   90.00
_cell.angle_beta   90.00
_cell.angle_gamma   90.00
#
_symmetry.space_group_name_H-M   'P 1'
#
loop_
_entity.id
_entity.type
_entity.pdbx_description
1 polymer ?
#
loop_
_entity_poly.entity_id
_entity_poly.type
_entity_poly.pdbx_seq_one_letter_code
_entity_poly.pdbx_strand_id
1 'polypeptide(L)'
;MRVAIRYFTGTGNTARACSILAEEFIAASWDTDLMEVRENAADPYAGLDGADLTVIAFPVLGFAPPITMKRWLSRIPKDRRHRKGQDVDGHRRNAAVLCVGGAAYHKGRYIPGWGADAPFAAARILKRRGLSCAAIAEVSYPENWRQISNPPDEDQCRDIRGRNDPAVRNLARALAAGERSVLERDIRARVLMAGAAALIGFFGRGPLTRTFIAASSCTGCGLCARGCPAGAIRMRRGRPRWTLKCVDCNRCINACPVNAIRTSSLALASHFAWGLGATAVALSVPLPLDWPLPARVSIRSLALLAFFAFQLGPFSALLALARAVPRFRPRFERSFMEGFRRNLAPDFNTDELQPDDGKALGETQKGILDEVTRRKG
;
A
#
# COMPACT_ATOMS: atom_id res chain seq x y z
N MET A 1 4.78 12.90 27.06
CA MET A 1 4.33 11.74 26.28
C MET A 1 5.11 11.72 24.98
N ARG A 2 5.41 10.53 24.46
CA ARG A 2 6.12 10.31 23.21
C ARG A 2 5.27 9.48 22.25
N VAL A 3 5.17 9.91 21.00
CA VAL A 3 4.48 9.20 19.93
C VAL A 3 5.44 8.84 18.79
N ALA A 4 5.36 7.59 18.34
CA ALA A 4 6.05 7.11 17.16
C ALA A 4 5.02 6.82 16.04
N ILE A 5 5.06 7.60 14.97
CA ILE A 5 4.20 7.44 13.79
C ILE A 5 4.99 6.69 12.71
N ARG A 6 4.52 5.51 12.33
CA ARG A 6 5.10 4.67 11.26
C ARG A 6 4.10 4.49 10.15
N TYR A 7 4.49 4.87 8.93
CA TYR A 7 3.55 4.86 7.82
C TYR A 7 4.12 4.28 6.53
N PHE A 8 3.28 3.67 5.72
CA PHE A 8 3.59 3.36 4.33
C PHE A 8 2.73 4.25 3.45
N THR A 9 3.29 4.86 2.40
CA THR A 9 2.50 5.68 1.47
C THR A 9 2.75 5.27 0.02
N GLY A 10 1.73 5.38 -0.83
CA GLY A 10 1.88 5.23 -2.27
C GLY A 10 2.23 6.59 -2.88
N THR A 11 1.22 7.47 -2.93
CA THR A 11 1.27 8.76 -3.60
C THR A 11 1.18 9.95 -2.64
N GLY A 12 1.55 9.77 -1.38
CA GLY A 12 1.61 10.86 -0.40
C GLY A 12 0.34 11.08 0.43
N ASN A 13 -0.82 10.53 0.05
CA ASN A 13 -2.05 10.68 0.83
C ASN A 13 -1.92 10.21 2.28
N THR A 14 -1.28 9.06 2.51
CA THR A 14 -1.00 8.59 3.88
C THR A 14 0.05 9.44 4.59
N ALA A 15 1.03 9.97 3.85
CA ALA A 15 2.02 10.87 4.43
C ALA A 15 1.35 12.16 4.91
N ARG A 16 0.46 12.76 4.11
CA ARG A 16 -0.35 13.92 4.51
C ARG A 16 -1.10 13.67 5.81
N ALA A 17 -1.83 12.57 5.89
CA ALA A 17 -2.56 12.22 7.11
C ALA A 17 -1.61 12.13 8.32
N CYS A 18 -0.42 11.55 8.13
CA CYS A 18 0.57 11.44 9.21
C CYS A 18 1.20 12.77 9.58
N SER A 19 1.41 13.68 8.63
CA SER A 19 1.88 15.04 8.92
C SER A 19 0.85 15.81 9.77
N ILE A 20 -0.44 15.69 9.44
CA ILE A 20 -1.53 16.29 10.23
C ILE A 20 -1.57 15.69 11.65
N LEU A 21 -1.43 14.37 11.78
CA LEU A 21 -1.32 13.74 13.10
C LEU A 21 -0.14 14.31 13.89
N ALA A 22 1.03 14.42 13.25
CA ALA A 22 2.24 14.94 13.88
C ALA A 22 2.07 16.39 14.35
N GLU A 23 1.48 17.26 13.51
CA GLU A 23 1.15 18.66 13.87
C GLU A 23 0.35 18.74 15.18
N GLU A 24 -0.69 17.92 15.31
CA GLU A 24 -1.58 17.94 16.46
C GLU A 24 -0.91 17.33 17.72
N PHE A 25 -0.11 16.28 17.58
CA PHE A 25 0.68 15.74 18.70
C PHE A 25 1.74 16.75 19.19
N ILE A 26 2.44 17.43 18.27
CA ILE A 26 3.37 18.51 18.61
C ILE A 26 2.62 19.67 19.28
N ALA A 27 1.40 20.00 18.83
CA ALA A 27 0.55 21.00 19.49
C ALA A 27 0.13 20.59 20.91
N ALA A 28 -0.03 19.29 21.16
CA ALA A 28 -0.25 18.75 22.49
C ALA A 28 1.04 18.59 23.33
N SER A 29 2.19 19.11 22.86
CA SER A 29 3.50 18.98 23.52
C SER A 29 4.00 17.53 23.65
N TRP A 30 3.66 16.66 22.69
CA TRP A 30 4.21 15.31 22.62
C TRP A 30 5.51 15.29 21.82
N ASP A 31 6.52 14.56 22.33
CA ASP A 31 7.69 14.21 21.54
C ASP A 31 7.27 13.30 20.38
N THR A 32 7.44 13.76 19.14
CA THR A 32 6.79 13.17 17.96
C THR A 32 7.83 12.74 16.94
N ASP A 33 7.88 11.42 16.71
CA ASP A 33 8.79 10.80 15.74
C ASP A 33 7.99 10.22 14.56
N LEU A 34 8.21 10.76 13.36
CA LEU A 34 7.49 10.40 12.14
C LEU A 34 8.41 9.72 11.12
N MET A 35 8.11 8.48 10.72
CA MET A 35 8.96 7.71 9.82
C MET A 35 8.19 6.86 8.79
N GLU A 36 8.63 6.92 7.53
CA GLU A 36 8.15 6.03 6.46
C GLU A 36 8.75 4.61 6.60
N VAL A 37 7.89 3.59 6.58
CA VAL A 37 8.25 2.19 6.54
C VAL A 37 8.69 1.79 5.12
N ARG A 38 9.95 1.38 5.01
CA ARG A 38 10.58 0.94 3.75
C ARG A 38 11.19 -0.46 3.91
N GLU A 39 11.15 -1.26 2.85
CA GLU A 39 11.66 -2.65 2.87
C GLU A 39 13.16 -2.73 3.18
N ASN A 40 13.95 -1.72 2.80
CA ASN A 40 15.41 -1.69 2.94
C ASN A 40 15.88 -0.63 3.95
N ALA A 41 15.06 -0.28 4.95
CA ALA A 41 15.50 0.64 6.01
C ALA A 41 16.60 -0.02 6.87
N ALA A 42 17.65 0.73 7.22
CA ALA A 42 18.75 0.25 8.06
C ALA A 42 18.26 -0.11 9.47
N ASP A 43 17.47 0.79 10.08
CA ASP A 43 16.74 0.52 11.33
C ASP A 43 15.24 0.73 11.13
N PRO A 44 14.49 -0.33 10.74
CA PRO A 44 13.06 -0.24 10.46
C PRO A 44 12.20 -0.05 11.72
N TYR A 45 12.76 -0.15 12.92
CA TYR A 45 12.03 -0.05 14.20
C TYR A 45 12.58 1.04 15.11
N ALA A 46 13.51 1.86 14.61
CA ALA A 46 14.03 3.05 15.27
C ALA A 46 12.90 3.81 15.94
N GLY A 47 13.11 4.27 17.17
CA GLY A 47 12.19 5.13 17.91
C GLY A 47 10.90 4.48 18.45
N LEU A 48 10.66 3.18 18.21
CA LEU A 48 9.51 2.47 18.80
C LEU A 48 9.70 2.14 20.28
N ASP A 49 10.95 2.01 20.73
CA ASP A 49 11.26 1.77 22.13
C ASP A 49 11.11 3.06 22.92
N GLY A 50 10.36 3.00 24.03
CA GLY A 50 10.04 4.17 24.86
C GLY A 50 8.92 5.06 24.33
N ALA A 51 8.24 4.70 23.23
CA ALA A 51 7.03 5.42 22.80
C ALA A 51 5.82 5.03 23.66
N ASP A 52 5.05 6.02 24.12
CA ASP A 52 3.78 5.84 24.84
C ASP A 52 2.65 5.43 23.88
N LEU A 53 2.70 5.93 22.64
CA LEU A 53 1.80 5.59 21.56
C LEU A 53 2.57 5.28 20.27
N THR A 54 2.22 4.17 19.61
CA THR A 54 2.69 3.88 18.25
C THR A 54 1.53 3.98 17.25
N VAL A 55 1.56 4.99 16.38
CA VAL A 55 0.57 5.12 15.30
C VAL A 55 1.08 4.41 14.05
N ILE A 56 0.28 3.49 13.51
CA ILE A 56 0.54 2.75 12.28
C ILE A 56 -0.43 3.24 11.21
N ALA A 57 0.10 3.82 10.12
CA ALA A 57 -0.73 4.30 9.02
C ALA A 57 -0.37 3.67 7.67
N PHE A 58 -1.37 3.35 6.84
CA PHE A 58 -1.13 2.78 5.51
C PHE A 58 -2.33 2.94 4.57
N PRO A 59 -2.11 2.94 3.24
CA PRO A 59 -3.20 2.87 2.27
C PRO A 59 -3.80 1.47 2.25
N VAL A 60 -5.07 1.39 1.87
CA VAL A 60 -5.75 0.12 1.63
C VAL A 60 -5.38 -0.38 0.23
N LEU A 61 -4.76 -1.55 0.13
CA LEU A 61 -4.38 -2.16 -1.15
C LEU A 61 -5.07 -3.52 -1.31
N GLY A 62 -6.08 -3.57 -2.19
CA GLY A 62 -6.88 -4.78 -2.39
C GLY A 62 -7.58 -5.25 -1.10
N PHE A 63 -8.19 -4.31 -0.36
CA PHE A 63 -8.91 -4.57 0.91
C PHE A 63 -8.04 -5.10 2.06
N ALA A 64 -6.71 -5.01 1.95
CA ALA A 64 -5.75 -5.44 2.96
C ALA A 64 -4.68 -4.37 3.24
N PRO A 65 -3.92 -4.49 4.34
CA PRO A 65 -2.70 -3.72 4.51
C PRO A 65 -1.68 -4.14 3.44
N PRO A 66 -0.82 -3.23 2.97
CA PRO A 66 0.27 -3.56 2.07
C PRO A 66 1.08 -4.74 2.61
N ILE A 67 1.54 -5.67 1.76
CA ILE A 67 2.33 -6.82 2.24
C ILE A 67 3.63 -6.38 2.93
N THR A 68 4.23 -5.26 2.51
CA THR A 68 5.35 -4.59 3.20
C THR A 68 4.98 -4.26 4.63
N MET A 69 3.80 -3.66 4.87
CA MET A 69 3.30 -3.38 6.21
C MET A 69 2.98 -4.66 6.99
N LYS A 70 2.33 -5.66 6.39
CA LYS A 70 2.05 -6.94 7.08
C LYS A 70 3.33 -7.62 7.57
N ARG A 71 4.39 -7.63 6.76
CA ARG A 71 5.72 -8.17 7.12
C ARG A 71 6.41 -7.34 8.17
N TRP A 72 6.33 -6.02 8.06
CA TRP A 72 6.92 -5.11 9.04
C TRP A 72 6.23 -5.27 10.41
N LEU A 73 4.89 -5.27 10.44
CA LEU A 73 4.06 -5.45 11.64
C LEU A 73 4.32 -6.80 12.32
N SER A 74 4.50 -7.88 11.56
CA SER A 74 4.73 -9.22 12.15
C SER A 74 6.10 -9.36 12.82
N ARG A 75 7.02 -8.41 12.54
CA ARG A 75 8.39 -8.40 13.04
C ARG A 75 8.67 -7.32 14.08
N ILE A 76 7.75 -6.38 14.35
CA ILE A 76 7.85 -5.39 15.45
C ILE A 76 8.31 -6.07 16.73
N PRO A 77 9.37 -5.62 17.42
CA PRO A 77 9.82 -6.24 18.67
C PRO A 77 8.67 -6.48 19.65
N LYS A 78 8.53 -7.73 20.12
CA LYS A 78 7.48 -8.06 21.11
C LYS A 78 7.69 -7.19 22.34
N ASP A 79 6.60 -6.72 22.93
CA ASP A 79 6.69 -6.04 24.22
C ASP A 79 7.13 -7.04 25.29
N ARG A 80 8.38 -6.92 25.74
CA ARG A 80 8.97 -7.80 26.76
C ARG A 80 8.58 -7.40 28.18
N ARG A 81 8.01 -6.20 28.38
CA ARG A 81 7.48 -5.74 29.68
C ARG A 81 6.35 -6.62 30.21
N HIS A 82 5.75 -7.45 29.35
CA HIS A 82 4.65 -8.36 29.68
C HIS A 82 5.12 -9.83 29.88
N ARG A 83 6.38 -10.10 30.25
CA ARG A 83 6.82 -11.49 30.48
C ARG A 83 6.33 -11.97 31.86
N LYS A 84 5.31 -12.86 31.85
CA LYS A 84 4.77 -13.67 32.97
C LYS A 84 4.86 -13.04 34.37
N GLY A 85 3.77 -12.42 34.84
CA GLY A 85 3.50 -12.25 36.28
C GLY A 85 4.00 -10.96 36.92
N GLN A 86 4.55 -10.02 36.15
CA GLN A 86 4.87 -8.68 36.64
C GLN A 86 4.20 -7.65 35.73
N ASP A 87 2.89 -7.48 35.90
CA ASP A 87 2.22 -6.24 35.51
C ASP A 87 2.69 -5.17 36.51
N VAL A 88 3.84 -4.56 36.25
CA VAL A 88 4.35 -3.53 37.17
C VAL A 88 3.46 -2.29 37.12
N ASP A 89 2.66 -2.05 36.06
CA ASP A 89 1.67 -0.96 35.99
C ASP A 89 0.50 -1.17 34.98
N GLY A 90 0.23 -2.41 34.56
CA GLY A 90 -0.92 -2.74 33.67
C GLY A 90 -0.92 -2.09 32.26
N HIS A 91 0.12 -1.35 31.88
CA HIS A 91 0.18 -0.62 30.61
C HIS A 91 0.76 -1.48 29.47
N ARG A 92 -0.12 -2.03 28.63
CA ARG A 92 0.27 -2.50 27.28
C ARG A 92 0.75 -1.30 26.47
N ARG A 93 1.78 -1.46 25.61
CA ARG A 93 2.08 -0.46 24.58
C ARG A 93 0.82 -0.15 23.77
N ASN A 94 0.40 1.10 23.80
CA ASN A 94 -0.75 1.57 23.04
C ASN A 94 -0.34 1.75 21.58
N ALA A 95 -1.17 1.22 20.69
CA ALA A 95 -1.06 1.43 19.26
C ALA A 95 -2.31 2.15 18.73
N ALA A 96 -2.19 2.80 17.59
CA ALA A 96 -3.32 3.23 16.79
C ALA A 96 -3.13 2.76 15.35
N VAL A 97 -4.21 2.40 14.68
CA VAL A 97 -4.19 2.05 13.24
C VAL A 97 -5.00 3.07 12.47
N LEU A 98 -4.39 3.71 11.47
CA LEU A 98 -5.06 4.62 10.54
C LEU A 98 -4.96 4.08 9.11
N CYS A 99 -6.10 3.70 8.54
CA CYS A 99 -6.18 3.31 7.14
C CYS A 99 -6.55 4.51 6.27
N VAL A 100 -5.93 4.60 5.09
CA VAL A 100 -6.24 5.60 4.08
C VAL A 100 -6.86 4.94 2.85
N GLY A 101 -8.14 5.23 2.59
CA GLY A 101 -8.88 4.75 1.42
C GLY A 101 -8.85 5.75 0.26
N GLY A 102 -9.05 5.24 -0.96
CA GLY A 102 -9.22 6.06 -2.17
C GLY A 102 -10.66 6.53 -2.32
N ALA A 103 -10.90 7.83 -2.23
CA ALA A 103 -12.18 8.45 -2.53
C ALA A 103 -12.20 9.01 -3.95
N ALA A 104 -13.38 8.98 -4.55
CA ALA A 104 -13.60 9.48 -5.90
C ALA A 104 -14.97 10.15 -6.03
N TYR A 105 -15.19 10.76 -7.19
CA TYR A 105 -16.49 11.27 -7.62
C TYR A 105 -17.01 10.45 -8.79
N HIS A 106 -18.29 10.07 -8.73
CA HIS A 106 -18.99 9.48 -9.86
C HIS A 106 -20.29 10.25 -10.11
N LYS A 107 -20.41 10.85 -11.30
CA LYS A 107 -21.57 11.68 -11.68
C LYS A 107 -21.94 12.71 -10.60
N GLY A 108 -20.93 13.42 -10.08
CA GLY A 108 -21.09 14.45 -9.04
C GLY A 108 -21.27 13.93 -7.60
N ARG A 109 -21.41 12.62 -7.39
CA ARG A 109 -21.54 12.03 -6.06
C ARG A 109 -20.19 11.65 -5.46
N TYR A 110 -19.92 12.11 -4.23
CA TYR A 110 -18.78 11.69 -3.43
C TYR A 110 -18.91 10.21 -3.04
N ILE A 111 -17.86 9.43 -3.32
CA ILE A 111 -17.72 8.03 -2.94
C ILE A 111 -16.50 7.94 -2.02
N PRO A 112 -16.68 7.67 -0.72
CA PRO A 112 -15.55 7.48 0.19
C PRO A 112 -14.79 6.20 -0.14
N GLY A 113 -13.52 6.16 0.22
CA GLY A 113 -12.76 4.93 0.23
C GLY A 113 -13.27 3.98 1.31
N TRP A 114 -13.07 2.68 1.10
CA TRP A 114 -13.47 1.66 2.05
C TRP A 114 -12.34 0.67 2.33
N GLY A 115 -11.87 0.65 3.58
CA GLY A 115 -10.74 -0.17 3.99
C GLY A 115 -11.05 -1.61 4.34
N ALA A 116 -12.32 -2.00 4.35
CA ALA A 116 -12.76 -3.39 4.58
C ALA A 116 -12.10 -4.06 5.80
N ASP A 117 -11.41 -5.21 5.65
CA ASP A 117 -10.71 -5.89 6.76
C ASP A 117 -9.30 -5.32 7.02
N ALA A 118 -8.78 -4.42 6.18
CA ALA A 118 -7.42 -3.92 6.30
C ALA A 118 -7.06 -3.37 7.70
N PRO A 119 -7.82 -2.44 8.30
CA PRO A 119 -7.49 -1.93 9.64
C PRO A 119 -7.50 -3.03 10.71
N PHE A 120 -8.46 -3.95 10.63
CA PHE A 120 -8.62 -5.05 11.58
C PHE A 120 -7.53 -6.12 11.43
N ALA A 121 -7.07 -6.37 10.20
CA ALA A 121 -5.95 -7.26 9.93
C ALA A 121 -4.67 -6.74 10.57
N ALA A 122 -4.39 -5.44 10.44
CA ALA A 122 -3.25 -4.81 11.11
C ALA A 122 -3.38 -4.88 12.64
N ALA A 123 -4.54 -4.52 13.20
CA ALA A 123 -4.80 -4.61 14.63
C ALA A 123 -4.64 -6.04 15.19
N ARG A 124 -5.08 -7.07 14.44
CA ARG A 124 -4.88 -8.48 14.81
C ARG A 124 -3.39 -8.86 14.83
N ILE A 125 -2.59 -8.37 13.89
CA ILE A 125 -1.14 -8.62 13.89
C ILE A 125 -0.51 -7.93 15.11
N LEU A 126 -0.84 -6.67 15.39
CA LEU A 126 -0.35 -5.92 16.55
C LEU A 126 -0.72 -6.59 17.88
N LYS A 127 -1.96 -7.08 18.03
CA LYS A 127 -2.40 -7.84 19.20
C LYS A 127 -1.54 -9.09 19.45
N ARG A 128 -1.15 -9.81 18.38
CA ARG A 128 -0.23 -10.97 18.48
C ARG A 128 1.21 -10.57 18.83
N ARG A 129 1.59 -9.32 18.64
CA ARG A 129 2.89 -8.75 19.08
C ARG A 129 2.85 -8.18 20.51
N GLY A 130 1.68 -8.17 21.15
CA GLY A 130 1.50 -7.70 22.53
C GLY A 130 1.00 -6.26 22.65
N LEU A 131 0.74 -5.56 21.54
CA LEU A 131 0.22 -4.19 21.55
C LEU A 131 -1.32 -4.16 21.59
N SER A 132 -1.90 -3.22 22.32
CA SER A 132 -3.35 -2.94 22.30
C SER A 132 -3.64 -1.72 21.45
N CYS A 133 -4.61 -1.81 20.54
CA CYS A 133 -5.02 -0.65 19.75
C CYS A 133 -5.95 0.25 20.56
N ALA A 134 -5.50 1.44 20.92
CA ALA A 134 -6.34 2.52 21.46
C ALA A 134 -7.27 3.08 20.38
N ALA A 135 -6.81 3.09 19.11
CA ALA A 135 -7.67 3.43 18.00
C ALA A 135 -7.53 2.52 16.78
N ILE A 136 -8.64 2.37 16.06
CA ILE A 136 -8.70 1.82 14.71
C ILE A 136 -9.56 2.81 13.91
N ALA A 137 -8.96 3.49 12.94
CA ALA A 137 -9.61 4.55 12.19
C ALA A 137 -9.40 4.41 10.68
N GLU A 138 -10.25 5.09 9.92
CA GLU A 138 -10.20 5.13 8.47
C GLU A 138 -10.55 6.54 7.99
N VAL A 139 -9.78 7.04 7.03
CA VAL A 139 -10.02 8.32 6.35
C VAL A 139 -9.88 8.14 4.85
N SER A 140 -10.52 9.01 4.09
CA SER A 140 -10.50 8.96 2.64
C SER A 140 -9.67 10.08 2.04
N TYR A 141 -8.83 9.75 1.07
CA TYR A 141 -8.07 10.73 0.29
C TYR A 141 -8.23 10.44 -1.19
N PRO A 142 -7.88 11.37 -2.08
CA PRO A 142 -8.13 11.20 -3.51
C PRO A 142 -7.56 9.89 -4.08
N GLU A 143 -8.40 9.15 -4.80
CA GLU A 143 -8.03 7.90 -5.47
C GLU A 143 -6.85 8.10 -6.41
N ASN A 144 -5.93 7.14 -6.39
CA ASN A 144 -4.66 7.16 -7.12
C ASN A 144 -4.43 5.88 -7.95
N TRP A 145 -5.36 4.91 -7.88
CA TRP A 145 -5.29 3.64 -8.59
C TRP A 145 -5.77 3.74 -10.03
N ARG A 146 -4.88 4.25 -10.88
CA ARG A 146 -5.16 4.52 -12.29
C ARG A 146 -5.57 3.31 -13.11
N GLN A 147 -5.22 2.10 -12.66
CA GLN A 147 -5.61 0.86 -13.34
C GLN A 147 -7.12 0.58 -13.26
N ILE A 148 -7.86 1.24 -12.36
CA ILE A 148 -9.31 1.07 -12.22
C ILE A 148 -10.09 2.30 -12.70
N SER A 149 -9.66 3.49 -12.31
CA SER A 149 -10.40 4.71 -12.59
C SER A 149 -9.48 5.84 -13.00
N ASN A 150 -10.04 6.81 -13.74
CA ASN A 150 -9.36 8.08 -13.92
C ASN A 150 -9.42 8.84 -12.58
N PRO A 151 -8.28 9.24 -12.00
CA PRO A 151 -8.28 9.95 -10.72
C PRO A 151 -9.12 11.24 -10.75
N PRO A 152 -9.60 11.70 -9.57
CA PRO A 152 -10.33 12.96 -9.45
C PRO A 152 -9.54 14.15 -10.01
N ASP A 153 -10.23 15.20 -10.46
CA ASP A 153 -9.57 16.47 -10.82
C ASP A 153 -9.13 17.23 -9.57
N GLU A 154 -8.42 18.35 -9.77
CA GLU A 154 -7.85 19.12 -8.67
C GLU A 154 -8.92 19.70 -7.74
N ASP A 155 -10.08 20.09 -8.27
CA ASP A 155 -11.19 20.64 -7.48
C ASP A 155 -11.79 19.55 -6.58
N GLN A 156 -12.05 18.38 -7.15
CA GLN A 156 -12.46 17.20 -6.39
C GLN A 156 -11.39 16.79 -5.38
N CYS A 157 -10.10 16.86 -5.74
CA CYS A 157 -9.02 16.54 -4.82
C CYS A 157 -8.98 17.51 -3.63
N ARG A 158 -9.18 18.82 -3.86
CA ARG A 158 -9.28 19.83 -2.80
C ARG A 158 -10.47 19.57 -1.88
N ASP A 159 -11.64 19.29 -2.43
CA ASP A 159 -12.83 18.95 -1.64
C ASP A 159 -12.63 17.67 -0.80
N ILE A 160 -12.12 16.58 -1.39
CA ILE A 160 -11.88 15.32 -0.66
C ILE A 160 -10.93 15.57 0.51
N ARG A 161 -9.84 16.33 0.31
CA ARG A 161 -8.92 16.70 1.39
C ARG A 161 -9.62 17.53 2.46
N GLY A 162 -10.36 18.57 2.06
CA GLY A 162 -11.12 19.44 2.97
C GLY A 162 -12.12 18.68 3.86
N ARG A 163 -12.74 17.61 3.34
CA ARG A 163 -13.64 16.74 4.12
C ARG A 163 -12.92 15.87 5.14
N ASN A 164 -11.69 15.42 4.85
CA ASN A 164 -11.04 14.35 5.59
C ASN A 164 -9.90 14.82 6.51
N ASP A 165 -9.24 15.94 6.21
CA ASP A 165 -8.22 16.52 7.09
C ASP A 165 -8.76 16.80 8.52
N PRO A 166 -9.99 17.33 8.73
CA PRO A 166 -10.54 17.51 10.07
C PRO A 166 -10.71 16.20 10.84
N ALA A 167 -11.08 15.11 10.17
CA ALA A 167 -11.22 13.81 10.81
C ALA A 167 -9.87 13.27 11.34
N VAL A 168 -8.78 13.53 10.59
CA VAL A 168 -7.41 13.22 11.05
C VAL A 168 -7.02 14.06 12.26
N ARG A 169 -7.32 15.37 12.25
CA ARG A 169 -7.07 16.25 13.40
C ARG A 169 -7.81 15.79 14.65
N ASN A 170 -9.10 15.49 14.52
CA ASN A 170 -9.92 15.00 15.62
C ASN A 170 -9.40 13.68 16.19
N LEU A 171 -8.95 12.76 15.33
CA LEU A 171 -8.32 11.52 15.77
C LEU A 171 -7.04 11.77 16.58
N ALA A 172 -6.17 12.69 16.14
CA ALA A 172 -4.95 13.02 16.88
C ALA A 172 -5.25 13.62 18.25
N ARG A 173 -6.20 14.57 18.32
CA ARG A 173 -6.63 15.21 19.57
C ARG A 173 -7.21 14.20 20.56
N ALA A 174 -8.09 13.32 20.09
CA ALA A 174 -8.66 12.24 20.90
C ALA A 174 -7.55 11.31 21.45
N LEU A 175 -6.61 10.89 20.60
CA LEU A 175 -5.48 10.06 21.02
C LEU A 175 -4.57 10.77 22.03
N ALA A 176 -4.31 12.06 21.83
CA ALA A 176 -3.51 12.87 22.75
C ALA A 176 -4.20 13.06 24.11
N ALA A 177 -5.53 13.09 24.15
CA ALA A 177 -6.34 13.09 25.36
C ALA A 177 -6.47 11.71 26.02
N GLY A 178 -5.87 10.65 25.46
CA GLY A 178 -5.96 9.29 25.97
C GLY A 178 -7.27 8.56 25.64
N GLU A 179 -8.09 9.12 24.75
CA GLU A 179 -9.35 8.52 24.33
C GLU A 179 -9.13 7.26 23.48
N ARG A 180 -10.11 6.36 23.53
CA ARG A 180 -10.14 5.15 22.71
C ARG A 180 -11.24 5.24 21.67
N SER A 181 -10.91 4.97 20.41
CA SER A 181 -11.86 5.01 19.30
C SER A 181 -11.59 3.87 18.32
N VAL A 182 -12.39 2.82 18.41
CA VAL A 182 -12.23 1.63 17.57
C VAL A 182 -13.37 1.59 16.57
N LEU A 183 -13.04 1.72 15.29
CA LEU A 183 -13.98 1.51 14.20
C LEU A 183 -14.66 0.14 14.33
N GLU A 184 -15.99 0.15 14.35
CA GLU A 184 -16.79 -1.06 14.34
C GLU A 184 -17.21 -1.41 12.91
N ARG A 185 -17.17 -2.71 12.60
CA ARG A 185 -17.70 -3.27 11.35
C ARG A 185 -18.26 -4.65 11.62
N ASP A 186 -19.34 -4.95 10.91
CA ASP A 186 -19.97 -6.28 10.92
C ASP A 186 -18.93 -7.37 10.64
N ILE A 187 -18.98 -8.43 11.46
CA ILE A 187 -18.00 -9.52 11.40
C ILE A 187 -18.14 -10.34 10.11
N ARG A 188 -19.35 -10.51 9.57
CA ARG A 188 -19.57 -11.28 8.34
C ARG A 188 -18.97 -10.53 7.15
N ALA A 189 -19.22 -9.23 7.06
CA ALA A 189 -18.59 -8.36 6.06
C ALA A 189 -17.06 -8.40 6.17
N ARG A 190 -16.50 -8.35 7.38
CA ARG A 190 -15.05 -8.45 7.59
C ARG A 190 -14.48 -9.79 7.12
N VAL A 191 -15.11 -10.91 7.48
CA VAL A 191 -14.65 -12.25 7.09
C VAL A 191 -14.73 -12.44 5.57
N LEU A 192 -15.84 -12.04 4.95
CA LEU A 192 -16.01 -12.08 3.50
C LEU A 192 -14.91 -11.28 2.79
N MET A 193 -14.69 -10.04 3.24
CA MET A 193 -13.68 -9.18 2.62
C MET A 193 -12.25 -9.62 2.92
N ALA A 194 -11.98 -10.25 4.06
CA ALA A 194 -10.69 -10.87 4.32
C ALA A 194 -10.40 -12.01 3.33
N GLY A 195 -11.41 -12.82 3.01
CA GLY A 195 -11.33 -13.84 1.96
C GLY A 195 -11.07 -13.23 0.58
N ALA A 196 -11.83 -12.20 0.20
CA ALA A 196 -11.62 -11.48 -1.06
C ALA A 196 -10.20 -10.86 -1.14
N ALA A 197 -9.73 -10.25 -0.05
CA ALA A 197 -8.40 -9.67 0.03
C ALA A 197 -7.28 -10.72 -0.10
N ALA A 198 -7.48 -11.92 0.47
CA ALA A 198 -6.55 -13.03 0.31
C ALA A 198 -6.47 -13.50 -1.15
N LEU A 199 -7.63 -13.65 -1.81
CA LEU A 199 -7.71 -14.03 -3.22
C LEU A 199 -7.06 -12.98 -4.13
N ILE A 200 -7.37 -11.69 -3.96
CA ILE A 200 -6.77 -10.59 -4.72
C ILE A 200 -5.26 -10.54 -4.48
N GLY A 201 -4.83 -10.67 -3.23
CA GLY A 201 -3.42 -10.65 -2.86
C GLY A 201 -2.60 -11.79 -3.46
N PHE A 202 -3.21 -12.98 -3.59
CA PHE A 202 -2.57 -14.17 -4.15
C PHE A 202 -2.64 -14.20 -5.68
N PHE A 203 -3.83 -14.08 -6.26
CA PHE A 203 -4.08 -14.25 -7.70
C PHE A 203 -3.99 -12.96 -8.51
N GLY A 204 -4.36 -11.80 -7.94
CA GLY A 204 -4.44 -10.54 -8.70
C GLY A 204 -3.12 -9.76 -8.78
N ARG A 205 -2.39 -9.68 -7.66
CA ARG A 205 -1.20 -8.82 -7.55
C ARG A 205 -0.05 -9.21 -8.49
N GLY A 206 0.20 -10.52 -8.62
CA GLY A 206 1.28 -11.05 -9.46
C GLY A 206 1.11 -10.68 -10.94
N PRO A 207 0.00 -11.06 -11.59
CA PRO A 207 -0.26 -10.71 -12.97
C PRO A 207 -0.29 -9.20 -13.19
N LEU A 208 -0.93 -8.43 -12.30
CA LEU A 208 -0.97 -6.97 -12.41
C LEU A 208 0.43 -6.35 -12.36
N THR A 209 1.35 -6.90 -11.56
CA THR A 209 2.74 -6.44 -11.55
C THR A 209 3.44 -6.64 -12.90
N ARG A 210 3.07 -7.69 -13.65
CA ARG A 210 3.68 -8.05 -14.95
C ARG A 210 3.20 -7.15 -16.10
N THR A 211 2.17 -6.35 -15.89
CA THR A 211 1.64 -5.42 -16.90
C THR A 211 2.30 -4.05 -16.86
N PHE A 212 3.00 -3.71 -15.77
CA PHE A 212 3.77 -2.47 -15.70
C PHE A 212 4.89 -2.45 -16.74
N ILE A 213 4.94 -1.36 -17.49
CA ILE A 213 5.95 -1.10 -18.50
C ILE A 213 6.50 0.32 -18.35
N ALA A 214 7.73 0.50 -18.81
CA ALA A 214 8.27 1.80 -19.16
C ALA A 214 8.25 1.94 -20.67
N ALA A 215 7.55 2.95 -21.18
CA ALA A 215 7.45 3.25 -22.59
C ALA A 215 8.68 3.98 -23.14
N SER A 216 8.77 4.09 -24.46
CA SER A 216 9.87 4.73 -25.19
C SER A 216 10.31 6.08 -24.63
N SER A 217 9.39 6.92 -24.12
CA SER A 217 9.69 8.20 -23.44
C SER A 217 10.50 8.10 -22.14
N CYS A 218 10.75 6.89 -21.63
CA CYS A 218 11.54 6.68 -20.42
C CYS A 218 13.00 7.08 -20.64
N THR A 219 13.45 8.07 -19.86
CA THR A 219 14.84 8.57 -19.85
C THR A 219 15.82 7.69 -19.08
N GLY A 220 15.34 6.70 -18.35
CA GLY A 220 16.18 5.81 -17.55
C GLY A 220 16.71 6.41 -16.24
N CYS A 221 16.19 7.56 -15.79
CA CYS A 221 16.67 8.29 -14.60
C CYS A 221 16.66 7.51 -13.27
N GLY A 222 15.88 6.42 -13.18
CA GLY A 222 15.85 5.53 -12.01
C GLY A 222 15.06 6.03 -10.80
N LEU A 223 14.42 7.20 -10.86
CA LEU A 223 13.62 7.76 -9.75
C LEU A 223 12.57 6.77 -9.22
N CYS A 224 11.88 6.06 -10.12
CA CYS A 224 10.90 5.04 -9.74
C CYS A 224 11.50 3.91 -8.88
N ALA A 225 12.75 3.51 -9.13
CA ALA A 225 13.41 2.46 -8.37
C ALA A 225 13.86 2.95 -7.00
N ARG A 226 14.47 4.14 -6.93
CA ARG A 226 14.90 4.78 -5.68
C ARG A 226 13.73 5.13 -4.77
N GLY A 227 12.66 5.64 -5.36
CA GLY A 227 11.46 6.05 -4.64
C GLY A 227 10.55 4.91 -4.21
N CYS A 228 10.82 3.65 -4.57
CA CYS A 228 9.94 2.52 -4.27
C CYS A 228 10.05 2.07 -2.80
N PRO A 229 9.06 2.31 -1.93
CA PRO A 229 9.13 1.91 -0.53
C PRO A 229 9.15 0.38 -0.35
N ALA A 230 8.61 -0.36 -1.32
CA ALA A 230 8.62 -1.82 -1.33
C ALA A 230 9.92 -2.43 -1.90
N GLY A 231 10.88 -1.62 -2.37
CA GLY A 231 12.12 -2.12 -2.98
C GLY A 231 11.88 -3.04 -4.20
N ALA A 232 10.79 -2.80 -4.93
CA ALA A 232 10.25 -3.77 -5.89
C ALA A 232 10.73 -3.58 -7.33
N ILE A 233 11.50 -2.54 -7.63
CA ILE A 233 11.90 -2.17 -8.99
C ILE A 233 13.42 -2.33 -9.14
N ARG A 234 13.85 -3.00 -10.20
CA ARG A 234 15.26 -3.16 -10.58
C ARG A 234 15.53 -2.44 -11.89
N MET A 235 16.59 -1.64 -11.96
CA MET A 235 17.05 -1.05 -13.21
C MET A 235 17.89 -2.08 -13.97
N ARG A 236 17.56 -2.30 -15.25
CA ARG A 236 18.28 -3.21 -16.16
C ARG A 236 18.38 -2.55 -17.53
N ARG A 237 19.60 -2.40 -18.06
CA ARG A 237 19.87 -1.73 -19.35
C ARG A 237 19.16 -0.36 -19.43
N GLY A 238 19.30 0.45 -18.37
CA GLY A 238 18.68 1.78 -18.27
C GLY A 238 17.16 1.80 -18.10
N ARG A 239 16.47 0.66 -17.90
CA ARG A 239 14.99 0.63 -17.80
C ARG A 239 14.51 -0.10 -16.54
N PRO A 240 13.39 0.36 -15.92
CA PRO A 240 12.84 -0.30 -14.75
C PRO A 240 12.18 -1.63 -15.08
N ARG A 241 12.31 -2.58 -14.15
CA ARG A 241 11.65 -3.89 -14.17
C ARG A 241 11.03 -4.14 -12.80
N TRP A 242 9.73 -4.37 -12.76
CA TRP A 242 8.99 -4.66 -11.54
C TRP A 242 9.11 -6.14 -11.18
N THR A 243 9.50 -6.40 -9.93
CA THR A 243 9.58 -7.73 -9.34
C THR A 243 8.26 -8.07 -8.64
N LEU A 244 8.05 -9.35 -8.33
CA LEU A 244 6.90 -9.80 -7.54
C LEU A 244 6.87 -9.26 -6.09
N LYS A 245 7.82 -8.42 -5.67
CA LYS A 245 7.71 -7.62 -4.44
C LYS A 245 6.78 -6.41 -4.60
N CYS A 246 6.38 -6.06 -5.82
CA CYS A 246 5.51 -4.90 -6.07
C CYS A 246 4.19 -5.06 -5.32
N VAL A 247 3.79 -4.00 -4.63
CA VAL A 247 2.54 -3.98 -3.85
C VAL A 247 1.43 -3.19 -4.54
N ASP A 248 1.66 -2.75 -5.78
CA ASP A 248 0.74 -1.95 -6.58
C ASP A 248 0.31 -0.62 -5.91
N CYS A 249 1.19 -0.02 -5.10
CA CYS A 249 0.93 1.27 -4.44
C CYS A 249 0.86 2.48 -5.40
N ASN A 250 1.08 2.27 -6.70
CA ASN A 250 0.98 3.29 -7.73
C ASN A 250 1.91 4.53 -7.58
N ARG A 251 2.89 4.51 -6.67
CA ARG A 251 3.87 5.61 -6.55
C ARG A 251 4.58 5.90 -7.87
N CYS A 252 5.21 4.87 -8.45
CA CYS A 252 6.08 5.04 -9.62
C CYS A 252 5.33 5.55 -10.87
N ILE A 253 4.08 5.12 -11.06
CA ILE A 253 3.24 5.55 -12.19
C ILE A 253 2.67 6.95 -12.00
N ASN A 254 2.56 7.46 -10.78
CA ASN A 254 2.15 8.84 -10.54
C ASN A 254 3.36 9.79 -10.53
N ALA A 255 4.49 9.36 -9.96
CA ALA A 255 5.72 10.16 -9.78
C ALA A 255 6.63 10.28 -11.01
N CYS A 256 6.40 9.53 -12.09
CA CYS A 256 7.30 9.59 -13.24
C CYS A 256 7.18 10.95 -13.97
N PRO A 257 8.25 11.78 -14.05
CA PRO A 257 8.15 13.15 -14.56
C PRO A 257 7.85 13.23 -16.06
N VAL A 258 8.33 12.25 -16.82
CA VAL A 258 8.10 12.13 -18.28
C VAL A 258 6.94 11.19 -18.62
N ASN A 259 6.12 10.86 -17.63
CA ASN A 259 4.94 10.01 -17.77
C ASN A 259 5.16 8.64 -18.44
N ALA A 260 6.39 8.10 -18.37
CA ALA A 260 6.77 6.92 -19.14
C ALA A 260 6.27 5.59 -18.56
N ILE A 261 5.93 5.55 -17.28
CA ILE A 261 5.43 4.34 -16.61
C ILE A 261 3.93 4.21 -16.84
N ARG A 262 3.49 3.03 -17.30
CA ARG A 262 2.08 2.72 -17.56
C ARG A 262 1.79 1.22 -17.48
N THR A 263 0.51 0.87 -17.54
CA THR A 263 0.01 -0.51 -17.65
C THR A 263 -0.23 -0.83 -19.11
N SER A 264 0.44 -1.86 -19.63
CA SER A 264 0.23 -2.31 -21.00
C SER A 264 -1.17 -2.92 -21.14
N SER A 265 -2.04 -2.32 -21.96
CA SER A 265 -3.39 -2.85 -22.21
C SER A 265 -3.34 -4.25 -22.79
N LEU A 266 -2.40 -4.48 -23.72
CA LEU A 266 -2.21 -5.79 -24.32
C LEU A 266 -1.77 -6.83 -23.29
N ALA A 267 -0.75 -6.53 -22.48
CA ALA A 267 -0.31 -7.48 -21.45
C ALA A 267 -1.41 -7.75 -20.41
N LEU A 268 -2.16 -6.71 -20.01
CA LEU A 268 -3.30 -6.84 -19.10
C LEU A 268 -4.37 -7.77 -19.68
N ALA A 269 -4.83 -7.50 -20.90
CA ALA A 269 -5.81 -8.33 -21.60
C ALA A 269 -5.31 -9.77 -21.77
N SER A 270 -4.05 -9.96 -22.15
CA SER A 270 -3.45 -11.30 -22.28
C SER A 270 -3.41 -12.06 -20.95
N HIS A 271 -3.09 -11.39 -19.84
CA HIS A 271 -3.12 -12.01 -18.52
C HIS A 271 -4.53 -12.39 -18.11
N PHE A 272 -5.53 -11.53 -18.31
CA PHE A 272 -6.92 -11.86 -18.00
C PHE A 272 -7.45 -13.00 -18.87
N ALA A 273 -7.21 -12.94 -20.19
CA ALA A 273 -7.62 -13.99 -21.12
C ALA A 273 -7.01 -15.35 -20.75
N TRP A 274 -5.71 -15.38 -20.43
CA TRP A 274 -5.05 -16.60 -19.94
C TRP A 274 -5.70 -17.12 -18.66
N GLY A 275 -5.89 -16.24 -17.66
CA GLY A 275 -6.46 -16.64 -16.37
C GLY A 275 -7.88 -17.23 -16.51
N LEU A 276 -8.72 -16.58 -17.32
CA LEU A 276 -10.08 -17.05 -17.60
C LEU A 276 -10.09 -18.36 -18.39
N GLY A 277 -9.30 -18.45 -19.46
CA GLY A 277 -9.20 -19.65 -20.29
C GLY A 277 -8.66 -20.85 -19.52
N ALA A 278 -7.58 -20.67 -18.76
CA ALA A 278 -7.01 -21.71 -17.91
C ALA A 278 -8.00 -22.19 -16.85
N THR A 279 -8.79 -21.28 -16.27
CA THR A 279 -9.84 -21.64 -15.32
C THR A 279 -10.94 -22.45 -16.00
N ALA A 280 -11.41 -22.01 -17.17
CA ALA A 280 -12.42 -22.74 -17.94
C ALA A 280 -11.96 -24.16 -18.29
N VAL A 281 -10.71 -24.31 -18.75
CA VAL A 281 -10.10 -25.62 -19.04
C VAL A 281 -10.02 -26.49 -17.79
N ALA A 282 -9.52 -25.97 -16.68
CA ALA A 282 -9.40 -26.73 -15.42
C ALA A 282 -10.75 -27.23 -14.90
N LEU A 283 -11.82 -26.48 -15.16
CA LEU A 283 -13.19 -26.84 -14.75
C LEU A 283 -13.88 -27.80 -15.74
N SER A 284 -13.56 -27.72 -17.04
CA SER A 284 -14.19 -28.51 -18.09
C SER A 284 -13.63 -29.92 -18.25
N VAL A 285 -12.39 -30.18 -17.79
CA VAL A 285 -11.81 -31.52 -17.82
C VAL A 285 -12.64 -32.46 -16.92
N PRO A 286 -13.27 -33.52 -17.48
CA PRO A 286 -14.03 -34.46 -16.68
C PRO A 286 -13.08 -35.25 -15.78
N LEU A 287 -13.46 -35.40 -14.51
CA LEU A 287 -12.77 -36.27 -13.56
C LEU A 287 -13.70 -37.45 -13.24
N PRO A 288 -13.15 -38.67 -13.04
CA PRO A 288 -13.95 -39.86 -12.74
C PRO A 288 -14.90 -39.62 -11.56
N LEU A 289 -16.17 -40.00 -11.72
CA LEU A 289 -17.22 -39.68 -10.74
C LEU A 289 -17.10 -40.52 -9.47
N ASP A 290 -16.52 -41.72 -9.59
CA ASP A 290 -16.16 -42.65 -8.53
C ASP A 290 -15.05 -42.10 -7.62
N TRP A 291 -14.29 -41.10 -8.07
CA TRP A 291 -13.29 -40.47 -7.21
C TRP A 291 -13.94 -39.65 -6.10
N PRO A 292 -13.42 -39.76 -4.86
CA PRO A 292 -13.95 -39.02 -3.73
C PRO A 292 -13.84 -37.51 -4.00
N LEU A 293 -14.84 -36.74 -3.54
CA LEU A 293 -14.91 -35.29 -3.77
C LEU A 293 -13.60 -34.55 -3.41
N PRO A 294 -12.93 -34.86 -2.27
CA PRO A 294 -11.63 -34.26 -1.96
C PRO A 294 -10.59 -34.44 -3.06
N ALA A 295 -10.46 -35.63 -3.65
CA ALA A 295 -9.49 -35.89 -4.72
C ALA A 295 -9.79 -35.05 -5.96
N ARG A 296 -11.08 -34.96 -6.35
CA ARG A 296 -11.51 -34.13 -7.49
C ARG A 296 -11.23 -32.63 -7.25
N VAL A 297 -11.45 -32.14 -6.04
CA VAL A 297 -11.15 -30.75 -5.66
C VAL A 297 -9.63 -30.49 -5.66
N SER A 298 -8.84 -31.41 -5.12
CA SER A 298 -7.38 -31.32 -5.08
C SER A 298 -6.77 -31.25 -6.48
N ILE A 299 -7.21 -32.12 -7.39
CA ILE A 299 -6.69 -32.14 -8.77
C ILE A 299 -7.00 -30.84 -9.50
N ARG A 300 -8.22 -30.32 -9.39
CA ARG A 300 -8.58 -29.02 -9.98
C ARG A 300 -7.77 -27.88 -9.38
N SER A 301 -7.56 -27.89 -8.06
CA SER A 301 -6.78 -26.88 -7.36
C SER A 301 -5.31 -26.91 -7.80
N LEU A 302 -4.71 -28.09 -7.94
CA LEU A 302 -3.34 -28.27 -8.47
C LEU A 302 -3.23 -27.79 -9.92
N ALA A 303 -4.21 -28.11 -10.77
CA ALA A 303 -4.23 -27.63 -12.15
C ALA A 303 -4.31 -26.09 -12.21
N LEU A 304 -5.20 -25.46 -11.43
CA LEU A 304 -5.30 -24.01 -11.36
C LEU A 304 -4.01 -23.35 -10.84
N LEU A 305 -3.37 -23.95 -9.83
CA LEU A 305 -2.08 -23.48 -9.32
C LEU A 305 -0.97 -23.62 -10.35
N ALA A 306 -0.93 -24.71 -11.11
CA ALA A 306 0.03 -24.91 -12.19
C ALA A 306 -0.16 -23.88 -13.31
N PHE A 307 -1.41 -23.62 -13.72
CA PHE A 307 -1.70 -22.57 -14.70
C PHE A 307 -1.35 -21.17 -14.21
N PHE A 308 -1.56 -20.89 -12.93
CA PHE A 308 -1.17 -19.62 -12.33
C PHE A 308 0.36 -19.47 -12.26
N ALA A 309 1.09 -20.54 -11.91
CA ALA A 309 2.55 -20.55 -11.95
C ALA A 309 3.08 -20.34 -13.37
N PHE A 310 2.47 -20.99 -14.37
CA PHE A 310 2.77 -20.76 -15.78
C PHE A 310 2.52 -19.30 -16.20
N GLN A 311 1.39 -18.73 -15.76
CA GLN A 311 1.01 -17.34 -16.03
C GLN A 311 2.07 -16.36 -15.52
N LEU A 312 2.55 -16.54 -14.29
CA LEU A 312 3.52 -15.64 -13.65
C LEU A 312 4.96 -15.81 -14.15
N GLY A 313 5.29 -16.97 -14.71
CA GLY A 313 6.63 -17.32 -15.19
C GLY A 313 6.69 -17.34 -16.73
N PRO A 314 6.58 -18.53 -17.35
CA PRO A 314 6.69 -18.72 -18.80
C PRO A 314 5.84 -17.74 -19.64
N PHE A 315 4.55 -17.58 -19.32
CA PHE A 315 3.66 -16.72 -20.10
C PHE A 315 4.07 -15.24 -20.03
N SER A 316 4.37 -14.73 -18.83
CA SER A 316 4.92 -13.38 -18.66
C SER A 316 6.27 -13.21 -19.38
N ALA A 317 7.11 -14.24 -19.40
CA ALA A 317 8.38 -14.20 -20.12
C ALA A 317 8.17 -14.11 -21.63
N LEU A 318 7.22 -14.88 -22.17
CA LEU A 318 6.83 -14.83 -23.58
C LEU A 318 6.34 -13.42 -23.98
N LEU A 319 5.45 -12.81 -23.18
CA LEU A 319 4.99 -11.44 -23.42
C LEU A 319 6.14 -10.42 -23.34
N ALA A 320 7.09 -10.61 -22.42
CA ALA A 320 8.27 -9.76 -22.30
C ALA A 320 9.23 -9.90 -23.50
N LEU A 321 9.38 -11.11 -24.05
CA LEU A 321 10.14 -11.38 -25.27
C LEU A 321 9.46 -10.76 -26.49
N ALA A 322 8.15 -10.97 -26.66
CA ALA A 322 7.37 -10.35 -27.73
C ALA A 322 7.51 -8.82 -27.72
N ARG A 323 7.47 -8.19 -26.53
CA ARG A 323 7.68 -6.75 -26.37
C ARG A 323 9.10 -6.28 -26.72
N ALA A 324 10.11 -7.14 -26.58
CA ALA A 324 11.49 -6.77 -26.90
C ALA A 324 11.67 -6.54 -28.40
N VAL A 325 10.90 -7.26 -29.24
CA VAL A 325 10.89 -7.14 -30.69
C VAL A 325 10.35 -5.75 -31.12
N PRO A 326 11.12 -4.95 -31.87
CA PRO A 326 10.72 -3.59 -32.28
C PRO A 326 9.34 -3.51 -32.95
N ARG A 327 9.01 -4.48 -33.81
CA ARG A 327 7.73 -4.56 -34.54
C ARG A 327 6.50 -4.65 -33.63
N PHE A 328 6.62 -5.30 -32.46
CA PHE A 328 5.50 -5.48 -31.54
C PHE A 328 5.47 -4.45 -30.41
N ARG A 329 6.62 -3.82 -30.09
CA ARG A 329 6.77 -2.87 -28.99
C ARG A 329 5.69 -1.78 -28.95
N PRO A 330 5.33 -1.08 -30.05
CA PRO A 330 4.31 -0.02 -29.99
C PRO A 330 2.95 -0.51 -29.48
N ARG A 331 2.56 -1.75 -29.79
CA ARG A 331 1.29 -2.33 -29.32
C ARG A 331 1.30 -2.57 -27.81
N PHE A 332 2.43 -3.04 -27.28
CA PHE A 332 2.60 -3.21 -25.83
C PHE A 332 2.67 -1.87 -25.10
N GLU A 333 3.15 -0.80 -25.74
CA GLU A 333 3.22 0.53 -25.12
C GLU A 333 1.86 1.23 -24.98
N ARG A 334 0.84 0.79 -25.70
CA ARG A 334 -0.53 1.33 -25.54
C ARG A 334 -1.09 1.02 -24.15
N SER A 335 -1.76 2.00 -23.58
CA SER A 335 -2.37 1.94 -22.25
C SER A 335 -3.73 2.62 -22.31
N PHE A 336 -4.77 1.98 -21.78
CA PHE A 336 -6.11 2.58 -21.65
C PHE A 336 -6.12 3.78 -20.68
N MET A 337 -5.10 3.88 -19.82
CA MET A 337 -4.90 4.98 -18.89
C MET A 337 -4.20 6.19 -19.54
N GLU A 338 -3.93 6.16 -20.85
CA GLU A 338 -3.40 7.32 -21.58
C GLU A 338 -4.41 8.47 -21.47
N GLY A 339 -3.96 9.63 -21.01
CA GLY A 339 -4.84 10.76 -20.66
C GLY A 339 -5.45 10.72 -19.25
N PHE A 340 -5.30 9.64 -18.48
CA PHE A 340 -5.72 9.66 -17.07
C PHE A 340 -4.85 10.63 -16.27
N ARG A 341 -5.47 11.30 -15.30
CA ARG A 341 -4.81 12.23 -14.38
C ARG A 341 -3.81 11.49 -13.50
N ARG A 342 -2.90 12.25 -12.90
CA ARG A 342 -1.96 11.78 -11.88
C ARG A 342 -2.30 12.44 -10.57
N ASN A 343 -2.20 11.66 -9.51
CA ASN A 343 -2.55 12.14 -8.19
C ASN A 343 -1.42 11.84 -7.22
N LEU A 344 -0.60 12.86 -7.00
CA LEU A 344 0.35 12.91 -5.89
C LEU A 344 -0.19 13.96 -4.92
N ALA A 345 -0.11 13.68 -3.62
CA ALA A 345 -0.43 14.71 -2.63
C ALA A 345 0.47 15.93 -2.87
N PRO A 346 -0.05 17.18 -2.77
CA PRO A 346 0.68 18.39 -3.16
C PRO A 346 2.06 18.52 -2.53
N ASP A 347 2.19 18.16 -1.26
CA ASP A 347 3.42 18.29 -0.48
C ASP A 347 4.30 17.03 -0.54
N PHE A 348 3.98 16.09 -1.43
CA PHE A 348 4.66 14.81 -1.52
C PHE A 348 5.73 14.83 -2.61
N ASN A 349 6.90 15.37 -2.25
CA ASN A 349 8.05 15.38 -3.14
C ASN A 349 8.70 13.99 -3.23
N THR A 350 8.73 13.41 -4.43
CA THR A 350 9.46 12.15 -4.68
C THR A 350 10.90 12.35 -5.12
N ASP A 351 11.29 13.59 -5.41
CA ASP A 351 12.62 13.95 -5.85
C ASP A 351 13.61 14.12 -4.69
N GLU A 352 13.14 14.39 -3.47
CA GLU A 352 13.95 14.43 -2.23
C GLU A 352 14.50 13.07 -1.77
N LEU A 353 14.21 12.00 -2.52
CA LEU A 353 14.75 10.64 -2.30
C LEU A 353 16.11 10.44 -3.01
N GLN A 354 16.87 11.54 -3.12
CA GLN A 354 18.21 11.66 -3.72
C GLN A 354 19.29 11.00 -2.82
N PRO A 355 20.51 10.75 -3.34
CA PRO A 355 21.49 9.83 -2.77
C PRO A 355 21.94 10.19 -1.36
N ASP A 356 22.15 9.15 -0.57
CA ASP A 356 22.80 9.18 0.73
C ASP A 356 24.31 9.36 0.50
N ASP A 357 24.88 10.51 0.88
CA ASP A 357 26.32 10.68 1.15
C ASP A 357 26.69 10.19 2.56
N GLY A 358 25.90 9.26 3.13
CA GLY A 358 26.11 8.76 4.49
C GLY A 358 25.49 9.65 5.56
N LYS A 359 24.46 10.43 5.23
CA LYS A 359 23.62 11.12 6.22
C LYS A 359 22.22 10.53 6.17
N ALA A 360 21.88 9.86 7.27
CA ALA A 360 20.61 9.21 7.52
C ALA A 360 19.40 10.01 7.01
N LEU A 361 18.37 9.28 6.56
CA LEU A 361 16.99 9.67 6.20
C LEU A 361 16.25 10.63 7.17
N GLY A 362 16.92 11.17 8.19
CA GLY A 362 16.44 12.18 9.09
C GLY A 362 16.14 13.52 8.41
N GLU A 363 16.73 13.91 7.28
CA GLU A 363 16.53 15.25 6.71
C GLU A 363 15.14 15.49 6.07
N THR A 364 14.49 14.47 5.49
CA THR A 364 13.08 14.58 5.02
C THR A 364 12.09 14.63 6.19
N GLN A 365 12.41 13.93 7.28
CA GLN A 365 11.62 13.91 8.51
C GLN A 365 11.78 15.21 9.28
N LYS A 366 13.01 15.72 9.33
CA LYS A 366 13.36 17.04 9.86
C LYS A 366 12.76 18.15 9.01
N GLY A 367 12.72 18.06 7.68
CA GLY A 367 12.06 19.06 6.84
C GLY A 367 10.57 19.23 7.14
N ILE A 368 9.82 18.12 7.25
CA ILE A 368 8.39 18.15 7.62
C ILE A 368 8.23 18.64 9.07
N LEU A 369 9.00 18.12 10.03
CA LEU A 369 8.93 18.57 11.43
C LEU A 369 9.41 20.02 11.62
N ASP A 370 10.43 20.47 10.89
CA ASP A 370 11.01 21.82 10.94
C ASP A 370 10.10 22.83 10.26
N GLU A 371 9.38 22.47 9.20
CA GLU A 371 8.35 23.32 8.60
C GLU A 371 7.12 23.44 9.50
N VAL A 372 6.71 22.32 10.11
CA VAL A 372 5.65 22.30 11.14
C VAL A 372 6.05 23.14 12.37
N THR A 373 7.30 23.06 12.80
CA THR A 373 7.83 23.81 13.95
C THR A 373 8.03 25.30 13.60
N ARG A 374 8.47 25.62 12.38
CA ARG A 374 8.62 27.01 11.89
C ARG A 374 7.31 27.77 11.73
N ARG A 375 6.19 27.10 11.42
CA ARG A 375 4.87 27.76 11.36
C ARG A 375 4.32 28.20 12.73
N LYS A 376 5.02 27.90 13.83
CA LYS A 376 4.64 28.28 15.21
C LYS A 376 5.54 29.35 15.84
N GLY A 377 6.70 29.64 15.27
CA GLY A 377 7.55 30.76 15.66
C GLY A 377 7.22 31.97 14.80
#